data_AF-A0A6H0UEJ4-F1
#
_entry.id   AF-A0A6H0UEJ4-F1
#
_cell.length_a   1.000
_cell.length_b   1.000
_cell.length_c   1.000
_cell.angle_alpha   90.00
_cell.angle_beta   90.00
_cell.angle_gamma   90.00
#
_symmetry.space_group_name_H-M   'P 1'
#
loop_
_entity.id
_entity.type
_entity.pdbx_description
1 polymer ?
#
loop_
_entity_poly.entity_id
_entity_poly.type
_entity_poly.pdbx_seq_one_letter_code
_entity_poly.pdbx_strand_id
1 'polypeptide(L)'
;MERFILTEKEQQVFKLCSALLNKEHGIMNFEEIVDDIGLSRTSINYAILKLRDILNLVVGEEGYSLYKTTDKVYLELNQSISFQILKNAYIADSFFLHFFQEVYHERFSNLMKETEAKFMSYETGKKELVKCREYLQHFSLQLCTKKKASKMISGEEKQIRFMFFCMVLSQFQCKYIDFFETENSQLNLFLDSVLEEFPYIFQSSNLKIKIFYPNCKMKLATSGKKFSH
;
A
#
# COMPACT_ATOMS: atom_id res chain seq x y z
N MET A 1 -3.61 2.49 7.39
CA MET A 1 -2.33 2.32 6.67
C MET A 1 -2.06 3.50 5.75
N GLU A 2 -3.04 3.86 4.91
CA GLU A 2 -2.93 4.94 3.93
C GLU A 2 -2.45 6.28 4.50
N ARG A 3 -2.86 6.66 5.72
CA ARG A 3 -2.37 7.87 6.39
C ARG A 3 -0.86 7.90 6.67
N PHE A 4 -0.18 6.75 6.66
CA PHE A 4 1.27 6.63 6.85
C PHE A 4 2.04 6.67 5.55
N ILE A 5 1.35 6.50 4.41
CA ILE A 5 1.96 6.49 3.10
C ILE A 5 1.70 7.85 2.43
N LEU A 6 0.45 8.28 2.46
CA LEU A 6 -0.06 9.47 1.79
C LEU A 6 -0.05 10.66 2.74
N THR A 7 0.52 11.77 2.29
CA THR A 7 0.35 13.10 2.87
C THR A 7 -1.13 13.51 2.85
N GLU A 8 -1.50 14.50 3.67
CA GLU A 8 -2.86 15.04 3.66
C GLU A 8 -3.28 15.52 2.27
N LYS A 9 -2.37 16.17 1.53
CA LYS A 9 -2.62 16.61 0.17
C LYS A 9 -2.87 15.45 -0.78
N GLU A 10 -2.09 14.38 -0.70
CA GLU A 10 -2.32 13.19 -1.52
C GLU A 10 -3.64 12.49 -1.15
N GLN A 11 -4.00 12.45 0.14
CA GLN A 11 -5.30 11.94 0.57
C GLN A 11 -6.44 12.76 -0.03
N GLN A 12 -6.32 14.10 -0.07
CA GLN A 12 -7.29 14.97 -0.74
C GLN A 12 -7.36 14.69 -2.26
N VAL A 13 -6.23 14.45 -2.92
CA VAL A 13 -6.19 14.04 -4.33
C VAL A 13 -6.95 12.72 -4.54
N PHE A 14 -6.73 11.70 -3.70
CA PHE A 14 -7.45 10.44 -3.80
C PHE A 14 -8.93 10.55 -3.47
N LYS A 15 -9.32 11.43 -2.54
CA LYS A 15 -10.73 11.76 -2.30
C LYS A 15 -11.37 12.37 -3.55
N LEU A 16 -10.70 13.33 -4.20
CA LEU A 16 -11.16 13.90 -5.47
C LEU A 16 -11.29 12.83 -6.56
N CYS A 17 -10.29 11.94 -6.69
CA CYS A 17 -10.34 10.81 -7.61
C CYS A 17 -11.59 9.95 -7.38
N SER A 18 -11.79 9.52 -6.13
CA SER A 18 -12.93 8.68 -5.76
C SER A 18 -14.26 9.38 -6.00
N ALA A 19 -14.36 10.67 -5.70
CA ALA A 19 -15.57 11.46 -5.95
C ALA A 19 -15.88 11.55 -7.45
N LEU A 20 -14.88 11.86 -8.29
CA LEU A 20 -15.04 11.92 -9.74
C LEU A 20 -15.43 10.56 -10.34
N LEU A 21 -14.83 9.46 -9.87
CA LEU A 21 -15.16 8.11 -10.37
C LEU A 21 -16.59 7.66 -10.02
N ASN A 22 -17.18 8.21 -8.96
CA ASN A 22 -18.52 7.83 -8.48
C ASN A 22 -19.61 8.85 -8.84
N LYS A 23 -19.24 10.05 -9.29
CA LYS A 23 -20.19 11.08 -9.76
C LYS A 23 -20.76 10.69 -11.12
N GLU A 24 -22.03 11.01 -11.33
CA GLU A 24 -22.67 10.88 -12.64
C GLU A 24 -21.90 11.73 -13.67
N HIS A 25 -21.50 11.10 -14.77
CA HIS A 25 -20.65 11.67 -15.83
C HIS A 25 -19.25 12.16 -15.39
N GLY A 26 -18.81 11.87 -14.17
CA GLY A 26 -17.49 12.24 -13.68
C GLY A 26 -17.26 13.75 -13.56
N ILE A 27 -18.30 14.51 -13.21
CA ILE A 27 -18.27 15.98 -13.14
C ILE A 27 -18.36 16.44 -11.69
N MET A 28 -17.48 17.36 -11.29
CA MET A 28 -17.55 18.00 -9.98
C MET A 28 -17.24 19.49 -10.09
N ASN A 29 -18.03 20.34 -9.42
CA ASN A 29 -17.82 21.77 -9.44
C ASN A 29 -16.81 22.21 -8.36
N PHE A 30 -16.22 23.40 -8.50
CA PHE A 30 -15.17 23.86 -7.58
C PHE A 30 -15.67 24.12 -6.17
N GLU A 31 -16.95 24.46 -5.99
CA GLU A 31 -17.55 24.67 -4.67
C GLU A 31 -17.68 23.32 -3.94
N GLU A 32 -18.23 22.30 -4.61
CA GLU A 32 -18.26 20.91 -4.14
C GLU A 32 -16.85 20.40 -3.80
N ILE A 33 -15.85 20.69 -4.64
CA ILE A 33 -14.47 20.26 -4.38
C ILE A 33 -13.90 20.95 -3.12
N VAL A 34 -14.22 22.22 -2.90
CA VAL A 34 -13.79 22.95 -1.71
C VAL A 34 -14.48 22.39 -0.47
N ASP A 35 -15.79 22.17 -0.53
CA ASP A 35 -16.61 21.80 0.62
C ASP A 35 -16.45 20.32 1.00
N ASP A 36 -16.50 19.41 0.02
CA ASP A 36 -16.50 17.97 0.26
C ASP A 36 -15.08 17.37 0.36
N ILE A 37 -14.13 17.92 -0.41
CA ILE A 37 -12.76 17.40 -0.48
C ILE A 37 -11.79 18.23 0.36
N GLY A 38 -12.10 19.50 0.63
CA GLY A 38 -11.23 20.43 1.35
C GLY A 38 -10.07 20.96 0.50
N LEU A 39 -10.19 20.90 -0.83
CA LEU A 39 -9.17 21.42 -1.74
C LEU A 39 -9.45 22.89 -2.06
N SER A 40 -8.52 23.79 -1.70
CA SER A 40 -8.61 25.19 -2.11
C SER A 40 -8.59 25.33 -3.63
N ARG A 41 -9.23 26.37 -4.18
CA ARG A 41 -9.21 26.64 -5.64
C ARG A 41 -7.80 26.71 -6.22
N THR A 42 -6.83 27.21 -5.45
CA THR A 42 -5.40 27.25 -5.82
C THR A 42 -4.75 25.87 -5.88
N SER A 43 -5.22 24.91 -5.07
CA SER A 43 -4.71 23.54 -5.01
C SER A 43 -5.36 22.60 -6.03
N ILE A 44 -6.50 22.98 -6.62
CA ILE A 44 -7.22 22.13 -7.60
C ILE A 44 -6.33 21.82 -8.82
N ASN A 45 -5.60 22.81 -9.34
CA ASN A 45 -4.70 22.56 -10.48
C ASN A 45 -3.60 21.54 -10.13
N TYR A 46 -3.03 21.66 -8.93
CA TYR A 46 -2.04 20.70 -8.44
C TYR A 46 -2.64 19.30 -8.32
N ALA A 47 -3.86 19.19 -7.77
CA ALA A 47 -4.56 17.92 -7.64
C ALA A 47 -4.85 17.29 -9.00
N ILE A 48 -5.29 18.07 -10.00
CA ILE A 48 -5.51 17.60 -11.37
C ILE A 48 -4.21 17.05 -11.98
N LEU A 49 -3.10 17.77 -11.85
CA LEU A 49 -1.80 17.29 -12.35
C LEU A 49 -1.42 15.95 -11.71
N LYS A 50 -1.60 15.82 -10.38
CA LYS A 50 -1.36 14.55 -9.69
C LYS A 50 -2.29 13.43 -10.10
N LEU A 51 -3.57 13.73 -10.36
CA LEU A 51 -4.50 12.75 -10.90
C LEU A 51 -4.08 12.26 -12.29
N ARG A 52 -3.56 13.15 -13.15
CA ARG A 52 -3.02 12.74 -14.46
C ARG A 52 -1.86 11.77 -14.31
N ASP A 53 -0.91 12.06 -13.42
CA ASP A 53 0.22 11.16 -13.15
C ASP A 53 -0.29 9.77 -12.74
N ILE A 54 -1.27 9.71 -11.83
CA ILE A 54 -1.87 8.45 -11.34
C ILE A 54 -2.63 7.71 -12.46
N LEU A 55 -3.43 8.42 -13.24
CA LEU A 55 -4.20 7.82 -14.33
C LEU A 55 -3.27 7.29 -15.44
N ASN A 56 -2.26 8.08 -15.83
CA ASN A 56 -1.26 7.68 -16.81
C ASN A 56 -0.55 6.39 -16.42
N LEU A 57 -0.22 6.21 -15.13
CA LEU A 57 0.43 5.00 -14.61
C LEU A 57 -0.40 3.73 -14.83
N VAL A 58 -1.73 3.83 -14.89
CA VAL A 58 -2.60 2.64 -14.89
C VAL A 58 -3.39 2.44 -16.18
N VAL A 59 -3.93 3.51 -16.76
CA VAL A 59 -4.76 3.44 -17.97
C VAL A 59 -4.07 4.03 -19.22
N GLY A 60 -2.92 4.69 -19.05
CA GLY A 60 -2.22 5.37 -20.14
C GLY A 60 -2.89 6.68 -20.56
N GLU A 61 -2.18 7.50 -21.34
CA GLU A 61 -2.63 8.84 -21.75
C GLU A 61 -3.90 8.80 -22.61
N GLU A 62 -4.08 7.74 -23.41
CA GLU A 62 -5.26 7.55 -24.26
C GLU A 62 -6.45 6.92 -23.51
N GLY A 63 -6.27 6.51 -22.24
CA GLY A 63 -7.28 5.79 -21.48
C GLY A 63 -8.32 6.67 -20.78
N TYR A 64 -8.12 7.99 -20.77
CA TYR A 64 -8.97 8.94 -20.05
C TYR A 64 -8.95 10.34 -20.65
N SER A 65 -9.94 11.15 -20.28
CA SER A 65 -9.97 12.59 -20.49
C SER A 65 -10.16 13.29 -19.14
N LEU A 66 -9.14 14.02 -18.68
CA LEU A 66 -9.19 14.84 -17.46
C LEU A 66 -8.93 16.31 -17.80
N TYR A 67 -9.98 17.12 -17.74
CA TYR A 67 -9.90 18.55 -18.02
C TYR A 67 -10.73 19.36 -17.03
N LYS A 68 -10.50 20.67 -17.02
CA LYS A 68 -11.26 21.61 -16.21
C LYS A 68 -11.79 22.74 -17.07
N THR A 69 -12.90 23.31 -16.63
CA THR A 69 -13.43 24.58 -17.12
C THR A 69 -13.13 25.68 -16.09
N THR A 70 -13.82 26.81 -16.20
CA THR A 70 -13.78 27.91 -15.22
C THR A 70 -14.20 27.50 -13.80
N ASP A 71 -15.10 26.53 -13.68
CA ASP A 71 -15.81 26.21 -12.44
C ASP A 71 -15.95 24.70 -12.17
N LYS A 72 -15.54 23.82 -13.10
CA LYS A 72 -15.75 22.37 -13.01
C LYS A 72 -14.51 21.57 -13.39
N VAL A 73 -14.44 20.35 -12.88
CA VAL A 73 -13.50 19.30 -13.27
C VAL A 73 -14.28 18.14 -13.86
N TYR A 74 -13.76 17.58 -14.95
CA TYR A 74 -14.36 16.49 -15.72
C TYR A 74 -13.37 15.35 -15.80
N LEU A 75 -13.79 14.15 -15.44
CA LEU A 75 -13.06 12.90 -15.64
C LEU A 75 -13.93 11.92 -16.43
N GLU A 76 -13.48 11.59 -17.63
CA GLU A 76 -14.06 10.53 -18.44
C GLU A 76 -13.04 9.40 -18.62
N LEU A 77 -13.49 8.16 -18.52
CA LEU A 77 -12.66 6.98 -18.67
C LEU A 77 -13.18 6.12 -19.82
N ASN A 78 -12.27 5.60 -20.63
CA ASN A 78 -12.62 4.71 -21.75
C ASN A 78 -12.96 3.29 -21.28
N GLN A 79 -12.67 2.97 -20.01
CA GLN A 79 -12.96 1.68 -19.39
C GLN A 79 -13.27 1.83 -17.91
N SER A 80 -14.02 0.89 -17.36
CA SER A 80 -14.27 0.84 -15.92
C SER A 80 -12.98 0.49 -15.17
N ILE A 81 -12.60 1.32 -14.20
CA ILE A 81 -11.46 1.09 -13.33
C ILE A 81 -11.89 1.21 -11.87
N SER A 82 -11.36 0.34 -11.02
CA SER A 82 -11.56 0.49 -9.58
C SER A 82 -10.62 1.55 -9.01
N PHE A 83 -11.16 2.40 -8.12
CA PHE A 83 -10.37 3.35 -7.34
C PHE A 83 -9.18 2.68 -6.61
N GLN A 84 -9.38 1.43 -6.15
CA GLN A 84 -8.35 0.69 -5.44
C GLN A 84 -7.13 0.38 -6.32
N ILE A 85 -7.33 0.08 -7.61
CA ILE A 85 -6.23 -0.16 -8.56
C ILE A 85 -5.38 1.10 -8.72
N LEU A 86 -6.02 2.27 -8.91
CA LEU A 86 -5.32 3.56 -9.03
C LEU A 86 -4.50 3.89 -7.78
N LYS A 87 -5.12 3.74 -6.61
CA LYS A 87 -4.46 3.99 -5.33
C LYS A 87 -3.29 3.03 -5.10
N ASN A 88 -3.46 1.74 -5.36
CA ASN A 88 -2.41 0.74 -5.19
C ASN A 88 -1.21 1.00 -6.12
N ALA A 89 -1.47 1.39 -7.37
CA ALA A 89 -0.40 1.73 -8.31
C ALA A 89 0.46 2.91 -7.83
N TYR A 90 -0.19 3.94 -7.28
CA TYR A 90 0.53 5.12 -6.78
C TYR A 90 1.42 4.81 -5.57
N ILE A 91 0.90 4.02 -4.62
CA ILE A 91 1.63 3.74 -3.38
C ILE A 91 2.68 2.63 -3.51
N ALA A 92 2.63 1.83 -4.58
CA ALA A 92 3.48 0.66 -4.77
C ALA A 92 4.97 0.98 -4.65
N ASP A 93 5.40 2.14 -5.15
CA ASP A 93 6.81 2.56 -5.13
C ASP A 93 7.21 3.32 -3.84
N SER A 94 6.29 3.49 -2.89
CA SER A 94 6.57 4.25 -1.67
C SER A 94 7.73 3.66 -0.85
N PHE A 95 8.58 4.53 -0.29
CA PHE A 95 9.64 4.12 0.63
C PHE A 95 9.09 3.34 1.82
N PHE A 96 7.89 3.68 2.29
CA PHE A 96 7.21 2.99 3.37
C PHE A 96 7.03 1.50 3.08
N LEU A 97 6.47 1.13 1.92
CA LEU A 97 6.29 -0.27 1.55
C LEU A 97 7.63 -0.96 1.28
N HIS A 98 8.54 -0.28 0.58
CA HIS A 98 9.91 -0.75 0.33
C HIS A 98 10.61 -1.13 1.64
N PHE A 99 10.57 -0.24 2.64
CA PHE A 99 11.18 -0.46 3.95
C PHE A 99 10.69 -1.77 4.58
N PHE A 100 9.38 -1.99 4.63
CA PHE A 100 8.81 -3.17 5.24
C PHE A 100 9.10 -4.45 4.45
N GLN A 101 9.13 -4.38 3.12
CA GLN A 101 9.53 -5.50 2.27
C GLN A 101 11.00 -5.88 2.49
N GLU A 102 11.92 -4.91 2.51
CA GLU A 102 13.33 -5.16 2.78
C GLU A 102 13.59 -5.69 4.20
N VAL A 103 12.83 -5.22 5.19
CA VAL A 103 12.90 -5.77 6.55
C VAL A 103 12.36 -7.19 6.59
N TYR A 104 11.24 -7.47 5.92
CA TYR A 104 10.63 -8.80 5.85
C TYR A 104 11.59 -9.84 5.25
N HIS A 105 12.28 -9.48 4.17
CA HIS A 105 13.24 -10.35 3.47
C HIS A 105 14.65 -10.35 4.10
N GLU A 106 14.83 -9.69 5.25
CA GLU A 106 16.12 -9.53 5.93
C GLU A 106 17.23 -8.84 5.10
N ARG A 107 16.83 -8.05 4.10
CA ARG A 107 17.74 -7.36 3.17
C ARG A 107 18.05 -5.92 3.55
N PHE A 108 17.23 -5.31 4.42
CA PHE A 108 17.44 -3.91 4.82
C PHE A 108 18.82 -3.71 5.45
N SER A 109 19.64 -2.89 4.81
CA SER A 109 21.05 -2.75 5.16
C SER A 109 21.30 -1.56 6.09
N ASN A 110 21.06 -0.35 5.60
CA ASN A 110 21.06 0.89 6.35
C ASN A 110 20.33 1.98 5.55
N LEU A 111 19.83 2.99 6.26
CA LEU A 111 19.02 4.04 5.64
C LEU A 111 19.72 4.74 4.47
N MET A 112 21.04 4.99 4.53
CA MET A 112 21.75 5.71 3.47
C MET A 112 21.69 4.96 2.14
N LYS A 113 21.98 3.66 2.15
CA LYS A 113 21.89 2.81 0.95
C LYS A 113 20.47 2.72 0.40
N GLU A 114 19.48 2.57 1.26
CA GLU A 114 18.09 2.50 0.81
C GLU A 114 17.61 3.83 0.22
N THR A 115 18.04 4.96 0.80
CA THR A 115 17.70 6.28 0.26
C THR A 115 18.36 6.55 -1.09
N GLU A 116 19.60 6.08 -1.29
CA GLU A 116 20.28 6.15 -2.58
C GLU A 116 19.55 5.31 -3.64
N ALA A 117 19.14 4.08 -3.30
CA ALA A 117 18.39 3.20 -4.20
C ALA A 117 17.03 3.78 -4.63
N LYS A 118 16.40 4.59 -3.77
CA LYS A 118 15.14 5.29 -4.03
C LYS A 118 15.31 6.73 -4.54
N PHE A 119 16.53 7.13 -4.90
CA PHE A 119 16.86 8.47 -5.38
C PHE A 119 16.32 9.60 -4.47
N MET A 120 16.36 9.39 -3.16
CA MET A 120 15.84 10.33 -2.17
C MET A 120 16.94 10.85 -1.24
N SER A 121 16.74 12.05 -0.69
CA SER A 121 17.67 12.58 0.30
C SER A 121 17.60 11.79 1.61
N TYR A 122 18.72 11.72 2.32
CA TYR A 122 18.78 11.06 3.63
C TYR A 122 17.79 11.65 4.65
N GLU A 123 17.59 12.98 4.61
CA GLU A 123 16.62 13.67 5.48
C GLU A 123 15.18 13.32 5.13
N THR A 124 14.87 13.14 3.83
CA THR A 124 13.56 12.62 3.41
C THR A 124 13.37 11.19 3.92
N GLY A 125 14.40 10.34 3.81
CA GLY A 125 14.35 8.96 4.32
C GLY A 125 14.10 8.90 5.83
N LYS A 126 14.72 9.78 6.61
CA LYS A 126 14.44 9.90 8.05
C LYS A 126 12.97 10.23 8.33
N LYS A 127 12.38 11.17 7.58
CA LYS A 127 10.97 11.53 7.73
C LYS A 127 10.06 10.34 7.41
N GLU A 128 10.37 9.57 6.36
CA GLU A 128 9.61 8.34 6.06
C GLU A 128 9.76 7.27 7.15
N LEU A 129 10.96 7.11 7.75
CA LEU A 129 11.13 6.20 8.89
C LEU A 129 10.31 6.60 10.11
N VAL A 130 10.06 7.90 10.33
CA VAL A 130 9.14 8.34 11.38
C VAL A 130 7.73 7.81 11.12
N LYS A 131 7.24 7.84 9.87
CA LYS A 131 5.95 7.24 9.51
C LYS A 131 5.93 5.72 9.74
N CYS A 132 7.02 5.01 9.39
CA CYS A 132 7.15 3.58 9.69
C CYS A 132 7.09 3.31 11.20
N ARG A 133 7.73 4.15 12.01
CA ARG A 133 7.71 4.06 13.48
C ARG A 133 6.30 4.26 14.04
N GLU A 134 5.60 5.29 13.58
CA GLU A 134 4.21 5.55 13.99
C GLU A 134 3.30 4.38 13.60
N TYR A 135 3.46 3.83 12.40
CA TYR A 135 2.72 2.65 11.98
C TYR A 135 2.97 1.44 12.91
N LEU A 136 4.22 1.18 13.28
CA LEU A 136 4.57 0.10 14.22
C LEU A 136 3.89 0.26 15.59
N GLN A 137 3.75 1.50 16.08
CA GLN A 137 3.09 1.77 17.36
C GLN A 137 1.62 1.34 17.37
N HIS A 138 0.92 1.32 16.23
CA HIS A 138 -0.44 0.79 16.14
C HIS A 138 -0.57 -0.69 16.51
N PHE A 139 0.52 -1.44 16.40
CA PHE A 139 0.58 -2.85 16.73
C PHE A 139 1.36 -3.10 18.04
N SER A 140 1.62 -2.05 18.83
CA SER A 140 2.48 -2.11 20.02
C SER A 140 3.89 -2.62 19.70
N LEU A 141 4.39 -2.31 18.50
CA LEU A 141 5.75 -2.65 18.05
C LEU A 141 6.66 -1.42 18.11
N GLN A 142 7.97 -1.65 18.14
CA GLN A 142 8.97 -0.60 18.18
C GLN A 142 10.00 -0.75 17.06
N LEU A 143 10.31 0.37 16.40
CA LEU A 143 11.44 0.49 15.48
C LEU A 143 12.75 0.64 16.26
N CYS A 144 13.67 -0.28 16.04
CA CYS A 144 15.02 -0.32 16.60
C CYS A 144 16.05 0.19 15.60
N THR A 145 17.07 0.90 16.09
CA THR A 145 18.20 1.42 15.30
C THR A 145 19.33 0.38 15.12
N LYS A 146 19.00 -0.91 15.09
CA LYS A 146 20.00 -1.99 15.02
C LYS A 146 20.47 -2.23 13.58
N LYS A 147 21.74 -2.62 13.41
CA LYS A 147 22.38 -2.89 12.09
C LYS A 147 21.83 -4.10 11.33
N LYS A 148 21.07 -5.00 11.97
CA LYS A 148 20.52 -6.20 11.33
C LYS A 148 19.02 -6.03 11.12
N ALA A 149 18.54 -6.25 9.88
CA ALA A 149 17.13 -6.20 9.51
C ALA A 149 16.23 -7.01 10.46
N SER A 150 16.64 -8.24 10.79
CA SER A 150 15.92 -9.13 11.71
C SER A 150 15.77 -8.61 13.14
N LYS A 151 16.45 -7.52 13.51
CA LYS A 151 16.35 -6.85 14.81
C LYS A 151 15.85 -5.41 14.71
N MET A 152 15.36 -4.98 13.55
CA MET A 152 14.84 -3.63 13.35
C MET A 152 13.43 -3.44 13.89
N ILE A 153 12.63 -4.51 13.93
CA ILE A 153 11.32 -4.49 14.57
C ILE A 153 11.43 -5.29 15.87
N SER A 154 10.91 -4.73 16.96
CA SER A 154 10.85 -5.41 18.25
C SER A 154 9.44 -5.35 18.82
N GLY A 155 9.03 -6.42 19.50
CA GLY A 155 7.70 -6.60 20.07
C GLY A 155 7.33 -8.07 20.10
N GLU A 156 6.05 -8.37 20.35
CA GLU A 156 5.55 -9.74 20.34
C GLU A 156 5.49 -10.29 18.91
N GLU A 157 6.03 -11.50 18.70
CA GLU A 157 6.06 -12.16 17.39
C GLU A 157 4.69 -12.21 16.70
N LYS A 158 3.62 -12.51 17.45
CA LYS A 158 2.26 -12.52 16.93
C LYS A 158 1.82 -11.16 16.36
N GLN A 159 2.26 -10.06 16.97
CA GLN A 159 1.94 -8.70 16.52
C GLN A 159 2.73 -8.34 15.26
N ILE A 160 3.99 -8.75 15.18
CA ILE A 160 4.81 -8.55 13.96
C ILE A 160 4.16 -9.27 12.78
N ARG A 161 3.81 -10.55 12.94
CA ARG A 161 3.13 -11.35 11.90
C ARG A 161 1.78 -10.75 11.51
N PHE A 162 0.98 -10.32 12.50
CA PHE A 162 -0.32 -9.71 12.25
C PHE A 162 -0.18 -8.37 11.50
N MET A 163 0.81 -7.55 11.85
CA MET A 163 1.11 -6.30 11.16
C MET A 163 1.42 -6.53 9.67
N PHE A 164 2.30 -7.48 9.35
CA PHE A 164 2.61 -7.82 7.95
C PHE A 164 1.40 -8.41 7.22
N PHE A 165 0.62 -9.28 7.88
CA PHE A 165 -0.62 -9.79 7.32
C PHE A 165 -1.58 -8.66 6.93
N CYS A 166 -1.82 -7.69 7.83
CA CYS A 166 -2.67 -6.53 7.54
C CYS A 166 -2.12 -5.66 6.40
N MET A 167 -0.79 -5.51 6.30
CA MET A 167 -0.14 -4.76 5.23
C MET A 167 -0.34 -5.40 3.88
N VAL A 168 0.01 -6.67 3.76
CA VAL A 168 -0.11 -7.41 2.49
C VAL A 168 -1.57 -7.50 2.06
N LEU A 169 -2.48 -7.79 3.01
CA LEU A 169 -3.91 -7.87 2.71
C LEU A 169 -4.48 -6.54 2.23
N SER A 170 -4.06 -5.42 2.80
CA SER A 170 -4.63 -4.11 2.45
C SER A 170 -4.04 -3.50 1.19
N GLN A 171 -2.73 -3.65 0.95
CA GLN A 171 -2.03 -2.96 -0.13
C GLN A 171 -1.82 -3.84 -1.36
N PHE A 172 -1.58 -5.14 -1.17
CA PHE A 172 -1.25 -6.06 -2.26
C PHE A 172 -2.43 -6.92 -2.68
N GLN A 173 -3.29 -7.34 -1.74
CA GLN A 173 -4.48 -8.17 -2.01
C GLN A 173 -4.10 -9.40 -2.87
N CYS A 174 -4.70 -9.57 -4.05
CA CYS A 174 -4.39 -10.67 -4.98
C CYS A 174 -2.97 -10.62 -5.55
N LYS A 175 -2.30 -9.45 -5.51
CA LYS A 175 -0.89 -9.27 -5.89
C LYS A 175 0.08 -9.49 -4.74
N TYR A 176 -0.28 -10.31 -3.75
CA TYR A 176 0.57 -10.61 -2.59
C TYR A 176 1.97 -11.14 -2.97
N ILE A 177 2.11 -11.75 -4.15
CA ILE A 177 3.38 -12.23 -4.67
C ILE A 177 4.37 -11.08 -4.87
N ASP A 178 3.91 -9.88 -5.23
CA ASP A 178 4.79 -8.71 -5.40
C ASP A 178 5.49 -8.32 -4.08
N PHE A 179 4.87 -8.65 -2.93
CA PHE A 179 5.49 -8.45 -1.61
C PHE A 179 6.37 -9.64 -1.20
N PHE A 180 5.88 -10.88 -1.34
CA PHE A 180 6.62 -12.06 -0.88
C PHE A 180 7.68 -12.57 -1.85
N GLU A 181 7.68 -12.08 -3.09
CA GLU A 181 8.61 -12.40 -4.19
C GLU A 181 8.67 -13.89 -4.56
N THR A 182 7.81 -14.70 -3.95
CA THR A 182 7.80 -16.15 -4.08
C THR A 182 6.37 -16.65 -3.95
N GLU A 183 6.06 -17.68 -4.75
CA GLU A 183 4.80 -18.39 -4.65
C GLU A 183 4.98 -19.70 -3.87
N ASN A 184 4.01 -20.05 -3.03
CA ASN A 184 4.02 -21.32 -2.31
C ASN A 184 3.14 -22.35 -3.03
N SER A 185 3.73 -23.06 -3.99
CA SER A 185 3.01 -24.08 -4.78
C SER A 185 2.38 -25.19 -3.93
N GLN A 186 3.04 -25.62 -2.85
CA GLN A 186 2.51 -26.63 -1.94
C GLN A 186 1.26 -26.15 -1.19
N LEU A 187 1.28 -24.89 -0.72
CA LEU A 187 0.11 -24.28 -0.09
C LEU A 187 -1.04 -24.12 -1.09
N ASN A 188 -0.75 -23.71 -2.32
CA ASN A 188 -1.77 -23.62 -3.37
C ASN A 188 -2.44 -24.98 -3.60
N LEU A 189 -1.64 -26.03 -3.83
CA LEU A 189 -2.17 -27.40 -4.02
C LEU A 189 -3.03 -27.84 -2.83
N PHE A 190 -2.57 -27.60 -1.60
CA PHE A 190 -3.35 -27.93 -0.40
C PHE A 190 -4.69 -27.17 -0.35
N LEU A 191 -4.68 -25.86 -0.63
CA LEU A 191 -5.89 -25.05 -0.61
C LEU A 191 -6.85 -25.39 -1.73
N ASP A 192 -6.33 -25.81 -2.89
CA ASP A 192 -7.14 -26.28 -4.01
C ASP A 192 -7.86 -27.58 -3.64
N SER A 193 -7.17 -28.55 -3.01
CA SER A 193 -7.81 -29.77 -2.48
C SER A 193 -8.86 -29.46 -1.41
N VAL A 194 -8.60 -28.50 -0.52
CA VAL A 194 -9.57 -28.06 0.50
C VAL A 194 -10.80 -27.41 -0.14
N LEU A 195 -10.65 -26.68 -1.23
CA LEU A 195 -11.77 -26.08 -1.96
C LEU A 195 -12.62 -27.12 -2.70
N GLU A 196 -11.98 -28.18 -3.22
CA GLU A 196 -12.69 -29.31 -3.83
C GLU A 196 -13.55 -30.05 -2.79
N GLU A 197 -13.02 -30.28 -1.58
CA GLU A 197 -13.76 -30.94 -0.50
C GLU A 197 -14.80 -30.02 0.17
N PHE A 198 -14.52 -28.72 0.26
CA PHE A 198 -15.35 -27.74 0.95
C PHE A 198 -15.65 -26.51 0.05
N PRO A 199 -16.55 -26.65 -0.94
CA PRO A 199 -16.81 -25.61 -1.95
C PRO A 199 -17.44 -24.32 -1.39
N TYR A 200 -17.87 -24.33 -0.14
CA TYR A 200 -18.43 -23.17 0.55
C TYR A 200 -17.36 -22.20 1.10
N ILE A 201 -16.08 -22.57 1.04
CA ILE A 201 -15.00 -21.67 1.46
C ILE A 201 -14.88 -20.52 0.44
N PHE A 202 -15.22 -19.32 0.90
CA PHE A 202 -15.12 -18.11 0.08
C PHE A 202 -13.68 -17.89 -0.42
N GLN A 203 -13.54 -17.45 -1.68
CA GLN A 203 -12.26 -17.06 -2.27
C GLN A 203 -11.49 -16.03 -1.41
N SER A 204 -12.21 -15.15 -0.72
CA SER A 204 -11.63 -14.17 0.21
C SER A 204 -10.94 -14.81 1.41
N SER A 205 -11.40 -15.97 1.87
CA SER A 205 -10.76 -16.76 2.93
C SER A 205 -9.48 -17.43 2.42
N ASN A 206 -9.50 -17.97 1.19
CA ASN A 206 -8.31 -18.56 0.57
C ASN A 206 -7.18 -17.51 0.46
N LEU A 207 -7.49 -16.32 -0.04
CA LEU A 207 -6.52 -15.22 -0.12
C LEU A 207 -5.88 -14.89 1.24
N LYS A 208 -6.70 -14.82 2.31
CA LYS A 208 -6.18 -14.56 3.67
C LYS A 208 -5.21 -15.65 4.12
N ILE A 209 -5.49 -16.92 3.83
CA ILE A 209 -4.57 -18.02 4.18
C ILE A 209 -3.28 -17.93 3.39
N LYS A 210 -3.37 -17.65 2.07
CA LYS A 210 -2.19 -17.44 1.19
C LYS A 210 -1.29 -16.30 1.68
N ILE A 211 -1.86 -15.28 2.31
CA ILE A 211 -1.09 -14.18 2.91
C ILE A 211 -0.58 -14.53 4.31
N PHE A 212 -1.38 -15.20 5.13
CA PHE A 212 -1.02 -15.49 6.53
C PHE A 212 0.08 -16.56 6.66
N TYR A 213 0.06 -17.58 5.80
CA TYR A 213 0.97 -18.71 5.90
C TYR A 213 2.45 -18.35 5.68
N PRO A 214 2.83 -17.55 4.65
CA PRO A 214 4.21 -17.06 4.51
C PRO A 214 4.69 -16.27 5.74
N ASN A 215 3.83 -15.42 6.29
CA ASN A 215 4.13 -14.63 7.50
C ASN A 215 4.45 -15.53 8.72
N CYS A 216 3.90 -16.75 8.78
CA CYS A 216 4.23 -17.70 9.85
C CYS A 216 5.64 -18.30 9.72
N LYS A 217 6.19 -18.32 8.50
CA LYS A 217 7.55 -18.81 8.20
C LYS A 217 8.63 -17.72 8.31
N MET A 218 8.21 -16.47 8.46
CA MET A 218 9.11 -15.33 8.64
C MET A 218 10.02 -15.54 9.85
N LYS A 219 11.32 -15.28 9.69
CA LYS A 219 12.36 -15.45 10.72
C LYS A 219 12.74 -14.13 11.41
N LEU A 220 11.80 -13.20 11.61
CA LEU A 220 12.10 -12.01 12.41
C LEU A 220 12.22 -12.40 13.89
N ALA A 221 13.45 -12.44 14.40
CA ALA A 221 13.78 -12.57 15.82
C ALA A 221 13.13 -13.74 16.59
N THR A 222 13.38 -14.98 16.17
CA THR A 222 13.55 -16.06 17.16
C THR A 222 14.88 -15.87 17.89
N SER A 223 14.96 -14.88 18.79
CA SER A 223 15.83 -15.06 19.96
C SER A 223 15.17 -16.11 20.87
N GLY A 224 15.38 -17.39 20.56
CA GLY A 224 15.39 -18.45 21.57
C GLY A 224 14.15 -19.33 21.75
N LYS A 225 13.06 -19.19 20.99
CA LYS A 225 11.98 -20.19 21.02
C LYS A 225 11.95 -20.99 19.73
N LYS A 226 12.72 -22.08 19.73
CA LYS A 226 12.48 -23.21 18.83
C LYS A 226 11.01 -23.60 18.97
N PHE A 227 10.29 -23.72 17.86
CA PHE A 227 9.14 -24.62 17.82
C PHE A 227 9.72 -26.02 18.03
N SER A 228 9.68 -26.50 19.26
CA SER A 228 9.84 -27.91 19.56
C SER A 228 8.58 -28.61 19.05
N HIS A 229 8.72 -29.27 17.90
CA HIS A 229 7.97 -30.50 17.66
C HIS A 229 8.54 -31.59 18.57
#